data_AF-A0A6J1X828-F1
#
_entry.id   AF-A0A6J1X828-F1
#
_cell.length_a   1.000
_cell.length_b   1.000
_cell.length_c   1.000
_cell.angle_alpha   90.00
_cell.angle_beta   90.00
_cell.angle_gamma   90.00
#
_symmetry.space_group_name_H-M   'P 1'
#
loop_
_entity.id
_entity.type
_entity.pdbx_description
1 polymer ?
#
loop_
_entity_poly.entity_id
_entity_poly.type
_entity_poly.pdbx_seq_one_letter_code
_entity_poly.pdbx_strand_id
1 'polypeptide(L)'
;MYVAVYVAQWDPGAMATHVSAVAGCYLPWHWARADRERLLCVRVLAPPAATAGSADTQPRPLTAWSGGFRIDAPRSLHIACRESGGSYEMVRVEVVSQGASMFVVLTDADSAPPPLRIDNYSPVSIMFHQVRARTSAASRYIYIYL
;
A
#
# COMPACT_ATOMS: atom_id res chain seq x y z
N MET A 1 5.69 -8.12 8.49
CA MET A 1 4.80 -7.79 7.37
C MET A 1 5.27 -8.47 6.09
N TYR A 2 4.40 -9.20 5.38
CA TYR A 2 4.65 -9.75 4.05
C TYR A 2 3.90 -8.88 3.03
N VAL A 3 4.61 -8.30 2.06
CA VAL A 3 4.02 -7.35 1.11
C VAL A 3 4.35 -7.77 -0.30
N ALA A 4 3.34 -7.78 -1.16
CA ALA A 4 3.54 -7.80 -2.60
C ALA A 4 3.43 -6.38 -3.14
N VAL A 5 4.38 -6.02 -4.00
CA VAL A 5 4.46 -4.75 -4.70
C VAL A 5 4.20 -5.01 -6.17
N TYR A 6 3.29 -4.23 -6.74
CA TYR A 6 2.94 -4.30 -8.15
C TYR A 6 3.14 -2.96 -8.82
N VAL A 7 3.69 -2.98 -10.03
CA VAL A 7 3.70 -1.85 -10.94
C VAL A 7 2.27 -1.74 -11.46
N ALA A 8 1.51 -0.72 -11.07
CA ALA A 8 0.24 -0.47 -11.74
C ALA A 8 0.48 0.08 -13.16
N GLN A 9 0.85 -0.81 -14.06
CA GLN A 9 0.35 -0.79 -15.43
C GLN A 9 -1.03 -1.45 -15.35
N TRP A 10 -2.10 -0.74 -15.69
CA TRP A 10 -3.34 -1.42 -16.03
C TRP A 10 -3.08 -2.22 -17.31
N ASP A 11 -2.67 -3.48 -17.15
CA ASP A 11 -2.45 -4.45 -18.20
C ASP A 11 -2.91 -5.82 -17.67
N PRO A 12 -3.98 -6.40 -18.22
CA PRO A 12 -4.46 -7.73 -17.83
C PRO A 12 -3.37 -8.83 -17.94
N GLY A 13 -2.37 -8.67 -18.81
CA GLY A 13 -1.23 -9.58 -18.92
C GLY A 13 -0.16 -9.41 -17.83
N ALA A 14 -0.18 -8.28 -17.11
CA ALA A 14 0.80 -7.94 -16.08
C ALA A 14 0.46 -8.47 -14.68
N MET A 15 -0.64 -9.22 -14.51
CA MET A 15 -0.86 -10.03 -13.29
C MET A 15 0.33 -10.99 -12.99
N ALA A 16 1.17 -11.26 -14.00
CA ALA A 16 2.42 -12.02 -13.91
C ALA A 16 3.68 -11.20 -13.50
N THR A 17 3.61 -9.88 -13.35
CA THR A 17 4.78 -9.02 -13.09
C THR A 17 4.62 -8.22 -11.79
N HIS A 18 4.48 -8.93 -10.67
CA HIS A 18 4.60 -8.35 -9.33
C HIS A 18 5.82 -8.92 -8.62
N VAL A 19 6.35 -8.16 -7.67
CA VAL A 19 7.45 -8.61 -6.82
C VAL A 19 6.89 -8.82 -5.43
N SER A 20 7.16 -9.97 -4.83
CA SER A 20 6.80 -10.27 -3.45
C SER A 20 8.02 -10.10 -2.56
N ALA A 21 7.83 -9.42 -1.44
CA ALA A 21 8.86 -9.03 -0.50
C ALA A 21 8.47 -9.50 0.91
N VAL A 22 9.45 -10.09 1.61
CA VAL A 22 9.33 -10.39 3.03
C VAL A 22 9.92 -9.23 3.85
N ALA A 23 9.54 -9.11 5.12
CA ALA A 23 10.11 -8.09 6.00
C ALA A 23 11.66 -8.19 6.03
N GLY A 24 12.32 -7.04 5.92
CA GLY A 24 13.79 -6.94 5.95
C GLY A 24 14.52 -7.22 4.64
N CYS A 25 13.80 -7.53 3.54
CA CYS A 25 14.45 -7.70 2.23
C CYS A 25 14.63 -6.37 1.47
N TYR A 26 15.55 -6.40 0.51
CA TYR A 26 15.82 -5.30 -0.42
C TYR A 26 15.78 -5.87 -1.83
N LEU A 27 14.90 -5.33 -2.67
CA LEU A 27 14.69 -5.86 -4.02
C LEU A 27 14.86 -4.74 -5.05
N PRO A 28 15.80 -4.88 -6.00
CA PRO A 28 15.86 -3.99 -7.14
C PRO A 28 14.67 -4.23 -8.06
N TRP A 29 14.19 -3.16 -8.67
CA TRP A 29 13.05 -3.18 -9.59
C TRP A 29 13.28 -2.13 -10.67
N HIS A 30 12.62 -2.30 -11.82
CA HIS A 30 12.50 -1.26 -12.83
C HIS A 30 11.08 -1.24 -13.41
N TRP A 31 10.69 -0.10 -13.97
CA TRP A 31 9.45 0.01 -14.73
C TRP A 31 9.57 -0.81 -16.01
N ALA A 32 8.66 -1.76 -16.23
CA ALA A 32 8.63 -2.55 -17.45
C ALA A 32 8.41 -1.69 -18.71
N ARG A 33 7.72 -0.55 -18.56
CA ARG A 33 7.44 0.39 -19.65
C ARG A 33 7.64 1.84 -19.21
N ALA A 34 8.41 2.59 -19.99
CA ALA A 34 8.72 4.00 -19.72
C ALA A 34 7.69 4.99 -20.29
N ASP A 35 6.86 4.56 -21.25
CA ASP A 35 5.85 5.37 -21.96
C ASP A 35 4.54 5.52 -21.18
N ARG A 36 4.40 4.83 -20.05
CA ARG A 36 3.18 4.80 -19.22
C ARG A 36 3.36 5.55 -17.92
N GLU A 37 2.23 5.82 -17.28
CA GLU A 37 2.24 6.40 -15.94
C GLU A 37 2.90 5.42 -14.95
N ARG A 38 3.82 5.96 -14.15
CA ARG A 38 4.66 5.21 -13.22
C ARG A 38 4.02 5.19 -11.84
N LEU A 39 3.02 4.34 -11.69
CA LEU A 39 2.28 4.15 -10.43
C LEU A 39 2.66 2.83 -9.76
N LEU A 40 2.85 2.89 -8.44
CA LEU A 40 3.04 1.72 -7.59
C LEU A 40 1.71 1.34 -6.94
N CYS A 41 1.42 0.05 -6.86
CA CYS A 41 0.36 -0.54 -6.08
C CYS A 41 0.96 -1.52 -5.07
N VAL A 42 0.34 -1.65 -3.92
CA VAL A 42 0.76 -2.59 -2.88
C VAL A 42 -0.42 -3.44 -2.42
N ARG A 43 -0.14 -4.66 -1.99
CA ARG A 43 -1.07 -5.49 -1.23
C ARG A 43 -0.31 -6.25 -0.15
N VAL A 44 -0.96 -6.48 0.97
CA VAL A 44 -0.47 -7.34 2.04
C VAL A 44 -0.79 -8.80 1.69
N LEU A 45 0.20 -9.68 1.88
CA LEU A 45 0.04 -11.12 1.78
C LEU A 45 -0.07 -11.72 3.18
N ALA A 46 -0.92 -12.73 3.33
CA ALA A 46 -0.98 -13.54 4.51
C ALA A 46 0.34 -14.32 4.68
N PRO A 47 0.82 -14.52 5.91
CA PRO A 47 1.91 -15.44 6.19
C PRO A 47 1.59 -16.83 5.60
N PRO A 48 2.59 -17.59 5.12
CA PRO A 48 2.36 -18.97 4.73
C PRO A 48 1.80 -19.75 5.93
N ALA A 49 0.74 -20.53 5.70
CA ALA A 49 0.10 -21.29 6.77
C ALA A 49 1.09 -22.34 7.31
N ALA A 50 1.26 -22.40 8.64
CA ALA A 50 2.12 -23.37 9.31
C ALA A 50 1.55 -24.81 9.31
N THR A 51 0.42 -25.06 8.65
CA THR A 51 -0.16 -26.40 8.55
C THR A 51 0.68 -27.27 7.61
N ALA A 52 1.56 -28.05 8.23
CA ALA A 52 2.27 -29.16 7.62
C ALA A 52 1.28 -30.07 6.87
N GLY A 53 1.22 -29.96 5.55
CA GLY A 53 0.47 -30.88 4.70
C GLY A 53 -0.25 -30.29 3.49
N SER A 54 -0.47 -28.98 3.40
CA SER A 54 -0.99 -28.38 2.16
C SER A 54 0.15 -28.00 1.22
N ALA A 55 0.16 -28.55 0.01
CA ALA A 55 1.16 -28.30 -1.04
C ALA A 55 1.24 -26.84 -1.52
N ASP A 56 0.37 -25.95 -1.03
CA ASP A 56 0.37 -24.54 -1.38
C ASP A 56 1.33 -23.77 -0.46
N THR A 57 2.59 -23.68 -0.88
CA THR A 57 3.67 -22.95 -0.18
C THR A 57 3.64 -21.45 -0.52
N GLN A 58 2.75 -21.00 -1.42
CA GLN A 58 2.73 -19.61 -1.84
C GLN A 58 1.97 -18.72 -0.84
N PRO A 59 2.52 -17.54 -0.49
CA PRO A 59 1.83 -16.59 0.36
C PRO A 59 0.55 -16.09 -0.34
N ARG A 60 -0.59 -16.27 0.33
CA ARG A 60 -1.92 -15.90 -0.21
C ARG A 60 -2.17 -14.40 -0.05
N PRO A 61 -2.88 -13.73 -0.98
CA PRO A 61 -3.30 -12.34 -0.78
C PRO A 61 -4.22 -12.21 0.44
N LEU A 62 -3.87 -11.34 1.38
CA LEU A 62 -4.73 -10.93 2.50
C LEU A 62 -5.65 -9.77 2.08
N THR A 63 -5.10 -8.84 1.31
CA THR A 63 -5.80 -7.63 0.85
C THR A 63 -5.89 -7.56 -0.68
N ALA A 64 -6.85 -6.80 -1.17
CA ALA A 64 -6.88 -6.34 -2.54
C ALA A 64 -5.71 -5.38 -2.82
N TRP A 65 -5.35 -5.23 -4.10
CA TRP A 65 -4.40 -4.20 -4.50
C TRP A 65 -4.90 -2.80 -4.09
N SER A 66 -4.00 -1.99 -3.56
CA SER A 66 -4.25 -0.58 -3.34
C SER A 66 -4.52 0.15 -4.65
N GLY A 67 -5.03 1.38 -4.56
CA GLY A 67 -4.89 2.33 -5.66
C GLY A 67 -3.42 2.63 -5.97
N GLY A 68 -3.15 3.08 -7.20
CA GLY A 68 -1.82 3.46 -7.65
C GLY A 68 -1.35 4.77 -7.01
N PHE A 69 -0.08 4.85 -6.63
CA PHE A 69 0.56 6.07 -6.13
C PHE A 69 1.89 6.37 -6.83
N ARG A 70 2.24 7.66 -6.90
CA ARG A 70 3.45 8.14 -7.58
C ARG A 70 4.66 8.06 -6.66
N ILE A 71 5.82 7.74 -7.24
CA ILE A 71 7.13 7.70 -6.56
C ILE A 71 8.15 8.67 -7.18
N ASP A 72 7.64 9.72 -7.82
CA ASP A 72 8.42 10.74 -8.55
C ASP A 72 9.05 11.81 -7.67
N ALA A 73 8.72 11.84 -6.38
CA ALA A 73 9.26 12.78 -5.41
C ALA A 73 9.27 12.16 -4.01
N PRO A 74 10.22 12.55 -3.14
CA PRO A 74 10.24 12.12 -1.74
C PRO A 74 8.94 12.46 -1.03
N ARG A 75 8.36 11.48 -0.34
CA ARG A 75 7.09 11.62 0.38
C ARG A 75 6.90 10.48 1.37
N SER A 76 6.16 10.75 2.43
CA SER A 76 5.65 9.70 3.32
C SER A 76 4.13 9.67 3.21
N LEU A 77 3.56 8.47 3.07
CA LEU A 77 2.12 8.25 2.98
C LEU A 77 1.72 6.96 3.69
N HIS A 78 0.44 6.85 4.02
CA HIS A 78 -0.16 5.63 4.53
C HIS A 78 -1.20 5.13 3.54
N ILE A 79 -1.17 3.83 3.26
CA ILE A 79 -2.04 3.16 2.31
C ILE A 79 -2.87 2.13 3.04
N ALA A 80 -4.20 2.30 3.05
CA ALA A 80 -5.09 1.26 3.56
C ALA A 80 -5.39 0.26 2.44
N CYS A 81 -4.90 -0.96 2.61
CA CYS A 81 -5.19 -2.08 1.72
C CYS A 81 -6.42 -2.80 2.26
N ARG A 82 -7.50 -2.87 1.47
CA ARG A 82 -8.78 -3.44 1.91
C ARG A 82 -8.76 -4.95 1.88
N GLU A 83 -9.24 -5.58 2.94
CA GLU A 83 -9.56 -7.00 2.96
C GLU A 83 -10.96 -7.25 2.39
N SER A 84 -11.23 -8.49 1.97
CA SER A 84 -12.57 -8.86 1.49
C SER A 84 -13.64 -8.79 2.58
N GLY A 85 -13.25 -8.88 3.86
CA GLY A 85 -14.15 -8.79 5.01
C GLY A 85 -14.53 -7.37 5.44
N GLY A 86 -14.04 -6.33 4.75
CA GLY A 86 -14.32 -4.93 5.10
C GLY A 86 -13.34 -4.29 6.10
N SER A 87 -12.43 -5.07 6.68
CA SER A 87 -11.25 -4.58 7.39
C SER A 87 -10.18 -4.06 6.41
N TYR A 88 -9.10 -3.50 6.96
CA TYR A 88 -7.98 -3.00 6.18
C TYR A 88 -6.67 -3.17 6.93
N GLU A 89 -5.61 -3.36 6.16
CA GLU A 89 -4.22 -3.30 6.62
C GLU A 89 -3.63 -1.95 6.25
N MET A 90 -2.98 -1.30 7.20
CA MET A 90 -2.35 0.00 6.95
C MET A 90 -0.86 -0.18 6.68
N VAL A 91 -0.41 0.26 5.51
CA VAL A 91 1.00 0.21 5.10
C VAL A 91 1.57 1.62 5.11
N ARG A 92 2.64 1.83 5.88
CA ARG A 92 3.43 3.06 5.77
C ARG A 92 4.39 2.93 4.58
N VAL A 93 4.38 3.95 3.74
CA VAL A 93 5.25 4.04 2.58
C VAL A 93 6.09 5.29 2.67
N GLU A 94 7.40 5.14 2.54
CA GLU A 94 8.33 6.25 2.42
C GLU A 94 9.07 6.16 1.10
N VAL A 95 8.87 7.19 0.27
CA VAL A 95 9.65 7.40 -0.94
C VAL A 95 10.82 8.30 -0.56
N VAL A 96 12.03 7.81 -0.75
CA VAL A 96 13.27 8.52 -0.42
C VAL A 96 14.12 8.65 -1.68
N SER A 97 14.72 9.81 -1.90
CA SER A 97 15.70 10.01 -2.97
C SER A 97 17.11 9.87 -2.42
N GLN A 98 17.95 9.07 -3.07
CA GLN A 98 19.37 8.98 -2.78
C GLN A 98 20.15 9.01 -4.09
N GLY A 99 20.85 10.12 -4.34
CA GLY A 99 21.47 10.40 -5.64
C GLY A 99 20.42 10.45 -6.75
N ALA A 100 20.64 9.68 -7.81
CA ALA A 100 19.73 9.55 -8.96
C ALA A 100 18.70 8.41 -8.80
N SER A 101 18.60 7.81 -7.61
CA SER A 101 17.75 6.64 -7.34
C SER A 101 16.62 6.99 -6.36
N MET A 102 15.43 6.44 -6.63
CA MET A 102 14.30 6.49 -5.70
C MET A 102 14.16 5.14 -4.99
N PHE A 103 14.02 5.19 -3.67
CA PHE A 103 13.80 4.05 -2.80
C PHE A 103 12.38 4.10 -2.27
N VAL A 104 11.72 2.95 -2.21
CA VAL A 104 10.41 2.79 -1.60
C VAL A 104 10.58 1.89 -0.38
N VAL A 105 10.39 2.46 0.80
CA VAL A 105 10.45 1.73 2.07
C VAL A 105 9.01 1.45 2.50
N LEU A 106 8.70 0.17 2.71
CA LEU A 106 7.39 -0.30 3.15
C LEU A 106 7.52 -0.80 4.58
N THR A 107 6.74 -0.23 5.49
CA THR A 107 6.74 -0.58 6.90
C THR A 107 5.34 -0.75 7.44
N ASP A 108 5.26 -1.41 8.57
CA ASP A 108 4.05 -1.44 9.37
C ASP A 108 3.66 -0.01 9.78
N ALA A 109 2.36 0.27 9.78
CA ALA A 109 1.80 1.54 10.21
C ALA A 109 1.37 1.57 11.68
N ASP A 110 1.68 0.54 12.46
CA ASP A 110 1.41 0.46 13.91
C ASP A 110 1.92 1.68 14.71
N SER A 111 2.97 2.35 14.23
CA SER A 111 3.58 3.53 14.85
C SER A 111 3.17 4.86 14.21
N ALA A 112 2.18 4.86 13.31
CA ALA A 112 1.68 6.08 12.69
C ALA A 112 1.16 7.03 13.78
N PRO A 113 1.57 8.32 13.79
CA PRO A 113 1.04 9.26 14.75
C PRO A 113 -0.49 9.30 14.60
N PRO A 114 -1.25 9.50 15.69
CA PRO A 114 -2.71 9.68 15.60
C PRO A 114 -3.01 11.01 14.91
N PRO A 115 -3.36 11.00 13.60
CA PRO A 115 -4.54 11.73 13.14
C PRO A 115 -5.27 11.05 11.95
N LEU A 116 -5.02 9.77 11.64
CA LEU A 116 -5.60 9.10 10.46
C LEU A 116 -6.81 8.19 10.72
N ARG A 117 -7.10 7.91 12.00
CA ARG A 117 -8.22 7.06 12.43
C ARG A 117 -9.12 7.88 13.34
N ILE A 118 -10.36 8.11 12.89
CA ILE A 118 -11.42 8.68 13.71
C ILE A 118 -12.41 7.56 14.00
N ASP A 119 -12.35 7.04 15.22
CA ASP A 119 -13.35 6.10 15.70
C ASP A 119 -14.51 6.89 16.33
N ASN A 120 -15.71 6.74 15.77
CA ASN A 120 -16.90 7.33 16.38
C ASN A 120 -17.51 6.37 17.42
N TYR A 121 -17.17 6.57 18.70
CA TYR A 121 -17.78 5.82 19.80
C TYR A 121 -19.09 6.45 20.31
N SER A 122 -19.58 7.51 19.65
CA SER A 122 -20.81 8.22 20.01
C SER A 122 -22.01 7.69 19.21
N PRO A 123 -23.24 7.70 19.77
CA PRO A 123 -24.46 7.44 19.00
C PRO A 123 -24.81 8.57 18.01
N VAL A 124 -23.98 9.61 17.90
CA VAL A 124 -24.21 10.79 17.05
C VAL A 124 -23.20 10.82 15.90
N SER A 125 -23.66 11.16 14.69
CA SER A 125 -22.81 11.27 13.50
C SER A 125 -21.76 12.39 13.64
N ILE A 126 -20.54 12.13 13.15
CA ILE A 126 -19.45 13.11 13.12
C ILE A 126 -19.33 13.71 11.72
N MET A 127 -19.17 15.04 11.65
CA MET A 127 -18.83 15.77 10.42
C MET A 127 -17.38 16.26 10.51
N PHE A 128 -16.57 16.00 9.49
CA PHE A 128 -15.18 16.47 9.41
C PHE A 128 -14.93 17.35 8.18
N HIS A 129 -14.05 18.34 8.32
CA HIS A 129 -13.64 19.21 7.23
C HIS A 129 -12.15 19.05 6.94
N GLN A 130 -11.81 18.68 5.71
CA GLN A 130 -10.41 18.66 5.26
C GLN A 130 -10.14 19.88 4.39
N VAL A 131 -9.39 20.85 4.93
CA VAL A 131 -8.96 22.02 4.14
C VAL A 131 -7.79 21.62 3.24
N ARG A 132 -7.97 21.86 1.95
CA ARG A 132 -7.08 21.51 0.84
C ARG A 132 -5.62 21.94 1.09
N ALA A 133 -4.69 21.00 1.18
CA ALA A 133 -3.30 21.30 0.83
C ALA A 133 -3.22 21.38 -0.71
N ARG A 134 -2.55 22.41 -1.21
CA ARG A 134 -2.54 22.79 -2.64
C ARG A 134 -2.21 21.60 -3.56
N THR A 135 -2.98 21.53 -4.64
CA THR A 135 -2.86 20.73 -5.88
C THR A 135 -1.41 20.41 -6.24
N SER A 136 -1.00 19.16 -6.52
CA SER A 136 -1.43 18.32 -7.65
C SER A 136 -1.24 16.81 -7.40
N ALA A 137 -2.17 16.00 -7.93
CA ALA A 137 -2.13 14.54 -8.09
C ALA A 137 -2.14 13.64 -6.82
N ALA A 138 -3.29 12.99 -6.63
CA ALA A 138 -3.55 11.73 -5.93
C ALA A 138 -3.51 11.66 -4.39
N SER A 139 -4.67 11.20 -3.88
CA SER A 139 -5.00 10.53 -2.62
C SER A 139 -4.73 11.22 -1.28
N ARG A 140 -5.83 11.67 -0.66
CA ARG A 140 -5.92 11.81 0.81
C ARG A 140 -7.24 11.19 1.25
N TYR A 141 -7.19 9.94 1.71
CA TYR A 141 -8.32 9.28 2.33
C TYR A 141 -8.31 9.59 3.83
N ILE A 142 -9.39 10.20 4.32
CA ILE A 142 -9.78 10.15 5.72
C ILE A 142 -10.82 9.04 5.82
N TYR A 143 -10.56 8.05 6.67
CA TYR A 143 -11.50 6.96 6.93
C TYR A 143 -12.41 7.39 8.09
N ILE A 144 -13.69 7.66 7.81
CA ILE A 144 -14.73 7.67 8.85
C ILE A 144 -15.29 6.25 8.93
N TYR A 145 -15.28 5.67 10.12
CA TYR A 145 -16.14 4.54 10.46
C TYR A 145 -17.45 5.10 11.04
N LEU A 146 -18.58 4.75 10.43
CA LEU A 146 -19.94 4.97 10.98
C LEU A 146 -20.35 3.74 11.79
#